data_AF-A0A838LWK5-F1
#
_entry.id   AF-A0A838LWK5-F1
#
_cell.length_a   1.000
_cell.length_b   1.000
_cell.length_c   1.000
_cell.angle_alpha   90.00
_cell.angle_beta   90.00
_cell.angle_gamma   90.00
#
_symmetry.space_group_name_H-M   'P 1'
#
loop_
_entity.id
_entity.type
_entity.pdbx_description
1 polymer ?
#
loop_
_entity_poly.entity_id
_entity_poly.type
_entity_poly.pdbx_seq_one_letter_code
_entity_poly.pdbx_strand_id
1 'polypeptide(L)'
;MTANDALLGSSNLQKDYLVVGPPRGGFTLLLSVLSILLRDSGCKKQRVQEIADPYISIAGEYLDAAIRDWFGTQAGQDRLFYNKEFSILVGGPKWVSAIDTDTICVRKYLGIKGEGDFTFLLYLPRWVMAFDEIIHSHSHPARWPAMTDYMGFRKFASIRNPIDIIHSSVFSINALASEYIQRELKLDEHLIRRELALNKLTNPEFISGLIVFLKNYLDEFIPVIGKYDYLMRWEDLIQQPVAEIQRIAKATGEPVSAEYAARVWGELDHRNLTRYHRHSFRRGLLNDWQFNITNTHLKLFEDAGFGDYLTRFGYDPIAYFDENDYTPDQQLIEDHIRRGQPYVENLDDDLITFAFNKTNFTPSPRFKFKHYPRQGAVEIEKSTLRDDSLATGFMARMAPVTDTVYRYLTDLRGAATAAADGNEVPLQELRTRYSEIFSEWLGERAASMFSAAIRSKPSEAQPRLVGSESGYNIVAYAGTYYSVPQSLGPMDFGQLDVSSLPEQILAARSHDDALRAIARAVAQ
;
A
#
# COMPACT_ATOMS: atom_id res chain seq x y z
N MET A 1 0.95 45.26 -2.84
CA MET A 1 1.57 44.05 -3.40
C MET A 1 3.03 44.07 -3.02
N THR A 2 3.42 43.27 -2.05
CA THR A 2 4.79 43.17 -1.54
C THR A 2 5.64 42.33 -2.48
N ALA A 3 6.88 42.79 -2.70
CA ALA A 3 7.79 42.36 -3.75
C ALA A 3 8.48 41.00 -3.51
N ASN A 4 7.72 39.92 -3.38
CA ASN A 4 8.25 38.55 -3.26
C ASN A 4 7.75 37.56 -4.35
N ASP A 5 6.97 38.00 -5.33
CA ASP A 5 6.37 37.12 -6.35
C ASP A 5 7.21 36.92 -7.64
N ALA A 6 8.51 37.24 -7.64
CA ALA A 6 9.29 37.39 -8.89
C ALA A 6 10.51 36.46 -9.09
N LEU A 7 10.55 35.27 -8.46
CA LEU A 7 11.60 34.26 -8.70
C LEU A 7 11.08 32.81 -8.82
N LEU A 8 9.98 32.59 -9.55
CA LEU A 8 9.53 31.25 -9.95
C LEU A 8 9.79 31.02 -11.45
N GLY A 9 11.08 30.91 -11.79
CA GLY A 9 11.57 30.52 -13.10
C GLY A 9 11.87 29.02 -13.18
N SER A 10 10.82 28.20 -13.21
CA SER A 10 10.70 26.82 -13.73
C SER A 10 9.56 26.16 -12.96
N SER A 11 8.44 25.92 -13.63
CA SER A 11 7.32 25.18 -13.05
C SER A 11 7.75 23.72 -12.88
N ASN A 12 8.38 23.39 -11.75
CA ASN A 12 8.38 22.02 -11.26
C ASN A 12 6.90 21.65 -11.04
N LEU A 13 6.31 20.86 -11.94
CA LEU A 13 4.95 20.35 -11.76
C LEU A 13 4.94 19.46 -10.51
N GLN A 14 4.60 20.04 -9.37
CA GLN A 14 4.30 19.28 -8.17
C GLN A 14 2.84 18.84 -8.25
N LYS A 15 2.58 17.54 -8.11
CA LYS A 15 1.23 16.99 -8.10
C LYS A 15 1.02 16.18 -6.85
N ASP A 16 0.07 16.64 -6.06
CA ASP A 16 -0.24 16.07 -4.75
C ASP A 16 -1.56 15.31 -4.86
N TYR A 17 -1.47 13.98 -4.85
CA TYR A 17 -2.62 13.09 -4.93
C TYR A 17 -2.92 12.44 -3.59
N LEU A 18 -4.21 12.31 -3.30
CA LEU A 18 -4.72 11.61 -2.14
C LEU A 18 -5.71 10.55 -2.59
N VAL A 19 -5.54 9.32 -2.13
CA VAL A 19 -6.43 8.20 -2.47
C VAL A 19 -7.06 7.60 -1.22
N VAL A 20 -8.38 7.41 -1.25
CA VAL A 20 -9.07 6.60 -0.25
C VAL A 20 -9.81 5.43 -0.89
N GLY A 21 -10.04 4.39 -0.12
CA GLY A 21 -10.93 3.32 -0.56
C GLY A 21 -11.02 2.23 0.49
N PRO A 22 -12.16 1.53 0.60
CA PRO A 22 -12.26 0.40 1.50
C PRO A 22 -11.27 -0.69 1.03
N PRO A 23 -10.72 -1.51 1.94
CA PRO A 23 -9.94 -2.67 1.55
C PRO A 23 -10.72 -3.53 0.54
N ARG A 24 -10.06 -3.97 -0.53
CA ARG A 24 -10.66 -4.73 -1.65
C ARG A 24 -11.66 -3.96 -2.54
N GLY A 25 -11.83 -2.65 -2.34
CA GLY A 25 -12.66 -1.78 -3.18
C GLY A 25 -12.02 -1.30 -4.50
N GLY A 26 -10.95 -1.93 -4.98
CA GLY A 26 -10.16 -1.46 -6.15
C GLY A 26 -9.05 -0.46 -5.82
N PHE A 27 -8.88 -0.12 -4.54
CA PHE A 27 -7.91 0.86 -4.03
C PHE A 27 -6.47 0.71 -4.56
N THR A 28 -5.88 -0.47 -4.45
CA THR A 28 -4.50 -0.70 -4.89
C THR A 28 -4.35 -0.50 -6.40
N LEU A 29 -5.37 -0.88 -7.18
CA LEU A 29 -5.33 -0.75 -8.63
C LEU A 29 -5.41 0.73 -9.05
N LEU A 30 -6.29 1.51 -8.40
CA LEU A 30 -6.34 2.97 -8.59
C LEU A 30 -4.99 3.63 -8.23
N LEU A 31 -4.39 3.25 -7.10
CA LEU A 31 -3.07 3.73 -6.70
C LEU A 31 -2.00 3.42 -7.76
N SER A 32 -2.00 2.21 -8.31
CA SER A 32 -1.04 1.82 -9.33
C SER A 32 -1.22 2.57 -10.65
N VAL A 33 -2.46 2.82 -11.08
CA VAL A 33 -2.74 3.69 -12.25
C VAL A 33 -2.17 5.09 -12.00
N LEU A 34 -2.50 5.71 -10.85
CA LEU A 34 -2.02 7.05 -10.52
C LEU A 34 -0.50 7.11 -10.36
N SER A 35 0.14 6.09 -9.81
CA SER A 35 1.60 6.02 -9.67
C SER A 35 2.29 5.96 -11.04
N ILE A 36 1.76 5.19 -11.99
CA ILE A 36 2.27 5.17 -13.37
C ILE A 36 2.12 6.54 -14.04
N LEU A 37 0.96 7.20 -13.86
CA LEU A 37 0.74 8.54 -14.40
C LEU A 37 1.71 9.58 -13.80
N LEU A 38 1.91 9.56 -12.48
CA LEU A 38 2.89 10.44 -11.80
C LEU A 38 4.30 10.19 -12.31
N ARG A 39 4.74 8.93 -12.31
CA ARG A 39 6.05 8.49 -12.78
C ARG A 39 6.36 8.99 -14.19
N ASP A 40 5.41 8.86 -15.10
CA ASP A 40 5.62 9.20 -16.51
C ASP A 40 5.46 10.70 -16.80
N SER A 41 4.73 11.42 -15.94
CA SER A 41 4.61 12.89 -16.03
C SER A 41 5.87 13.65 -15.59
N GLY A 42 6.85 12.96 -15.00
CA GLY A 42 8.09 13.56 -14.51
C GLY A 42 7.92 14.41 -13.25
N CYS A 43 6.77 14.31 -12.58
CA CYS A 43 6.53 14.96 -11.29
C CYS A 43 7.57 14.52 -10.27
N LYS A 44 8.09 15.49 -9.52
CA LYS A 44 9.04 15.26 -8.43
C LYS A 44 8.37 15.56 -7.09
N LYS A 45 8.87 14.89 -6.04
CA LYS A 45 8.49 15.20 -4.68
C LYS A 45 8.98 16.60 -4.30
N GLN A 46 8.41 17.16 -3.24
CA GLN A 46 8.94 18.37 -2.63
C GLN A 46 10.40 18.16 -2.21
N ARG A 47 11.23 19.19 -2.39
CA ARG A 47 12.66 19.13 -2.09
C ARG A 47 12.96 18.65 -0.68
N VAL A 48 12.19 19.11 0.30
CA VAL A 48 12.28 18.68 1.71
C VAL A 48 12.09 17.17 1.84
N GLN A 49 11.10 16.61 1.13
CA GLN A 49 10.81 15.18 1.17
C GLN A 49 11.89 14.36 0.44
N GLU A 50 12.40 14.84 -0.70
CA GLU A 50 13.52 14.20 -1.39
C GLU A 50 14.76 14.07 -0.49
N ILE A 51 15.05 15.11 0.30
CA ILE A 51 16.15 15.10 1.27
C ILE A 51 15.84 14.13 2.40
N ALA A 52 14.59 14.10 2.90
CA ALA A 52 14.21 13.32 4.07
C ALA A 52 14.04 11.81 3.82
N ASP A 53 13.60 11.38 2.64
CA ASP A 53 13.26 9.98 2.34
C ASP A 53 14.37 8.95 2.68
N PRO A 54 15.66 9.19 2.34
CA PRO A 54 16.74 8.29 2.74
C PRO A 54 16.85 8.16 4.26
N TYR A 55 16.66 9.25 5.01
CA TYR A 55 16.75 9.29 6.46
C TYR A 55 15.54 8.63 7.14
N ILE A 56 14.33 8.80 6.58
CA ILE A 56 13.13 8.07 7.03
C ILE A 56 13.35 6.56 6.91
N SER A 57 14.03 6.10 5.86
CA SER A 57 14.35 4.68 5.66
C SER A 57 15.29 4.14 6.76
N ILE A 58 16.24 4.96 7.25
CA ILE A 58 17.12 4.59 8.37
C ILE A 58 16.31 4.37 9.65
N ALA A 59 15.33 5.22 9.95
CA ALA A 59 14.43 5.01 11.09
C ALA A 59 13.61 3.72 11.00
N GLY A 60 13.19 3.34 9.79
CA GLY A 60 12.54 2.05 9.55
C GLY A 60 13.45 0.86 9.88
N GLU A 61 14.72 0.90 9.45
CA GLU A 61 15.69 -0.16 9.73
C GLU A 61 16.08 -0.23 11.22
N TYR A 62 16.20 0.91 11.90
CA TYR A 62 16.40 0.96 13.36
C TYR A 62 15.25 0.28 14.12
N LEU A 63 14.01 0.58 13.74
CA LEU A 63 12.83 -0.03 14.34
C LEU A 63 12.74 -1.54 14.04
N ASP A 64 13.00 -1.96 12.79
CA ASP A 64 13.01 -3.37 12.38
C ASP A 64 14.06 -4.16 13.17
N ALA A 65 15.27 -3.61 13.35
CA ALA A 65 16.33 -4.25 14.13
C ALA A 65 15.92 -4.48 15.59
N ALA A 66 15.36 -3.46 16.25
CA ALA A 66 14.88 -3.56 17.64
C ALA A 66 13.75 -4.60 17.81
N ILE A 67 12.80 -4.65 16.86
CA ILE A 67 11.72 -5.64 16.86
C ILE A 67 12.28 -7.06 16.72
N ARG A 68 13.19 -7.27 15.76
CA ARG A 68 13.79 -8.58 15.50
C ARG A 68 14.66 -9.05 16.67
N ASP A 69 15.40 -8.16 17.32
CA ASP A 69 16.17 -8.50 18.51
C ASP A 69 15.28 -8.97 19.66
N TRP A 70 14.20 -8.23 19.95
CA TRP A 70 13.26 -8.59 21.01
C TRP A 70 12.70 -9.99 20.80
N PHE A 71 12.12 -10.25 19.63
CA PHE A 71 11.53 -11.57 19.36
C PHE A 71 12.59 -12.66 19.14
N GLY A 72 13.76 -12.32 18.61
CA GLY A 72 14.90 -13.23 18.53
C GLY A 72 15.30 -13.75 19.90
N THR A 73 15.29 -12.88 20.91
CA THR A 73 15.63 -13.22 22.30
C THR A 73 14.48 -13.96 23.02
N GLN A 74 13.24 -13.53 22.83
CA GLN A 74 12.10 -14.07 23.60
C GLN A 74 11.46 -15.33 23.00
N ALA A 75 11.39 -15.43 21.67
CA ALA A 75 10.63 -16.46 20.98
C ALA A 75 11.46 -17.28 19.98
N GLY A 76 12.63 -16.78 19.56
CA GLY A 76 13.43 -17.33 18.46
C GLY A 76 13.07 -16.67 17.13
N GLN A 77 14.10 -16.31 16.36
CA GLN A 77 13.94 -15.58 15.10
C GLN A 77 13.26 -16.42 14.01
N ASP A 78 13.41 -17.75 14.07
CA ASP A 78 12.78 -18.73 13.19
C ASP A 78 11.26 -18.81 13.38
N ARG A 79 10.76 -18.45 14.57
CA ARG A 79 9.31 -18.43 14.88
C ARG A 79 8.64 -17.09 14.58
N LEU A 80 9.41 -16.02 14.38
CA LEU A 80 8.88 -14.69 14.07
C LEU A 80 8.47 -14.58 12.60
N PHE A 81 7.24 -14.14 12.35
CA PHE A 81 6.72 -13.75 11.05
C PHE A 81 6.46 -12.24 11.07
N TYR A 82 7.27 -11.50 10.30
CA TYR A 82 7.23 -10.05 10.23
C TYR A 82 7.62 -9.60 8.82
N ASN A 83 6.60 -9.47 7.98
CA ASN A 83 6.76 -9.29 6.54
C ASN A 83 7.50 -7.98 6.25
N LYS A 84 8.38 -7.99 5.24
CA LYS A 84 9.18 -6.82 4.87
C LYS A 84 8.32 -5.60 4.50
N GLU A 85 7.08 -5.77 4.00
CA GLU A 85 6.14 -4.64 3.83
C GLU A 85 5.93 -3.86 5.15
N PHE A 86 5.86 -4.56 6.28
CA PHE A 86 5.62 -3.92 7.58
C PHE A 86 6.90 -3.37 8.22
N SER A 87 8.07 -3.88 7.82
CA SER A 87 9.37 -3.32 8.25
C SER A 87 9.64 -1.91 7.70
N ILE A 88 9.04 -1.56 6.56
CA ILE A 88 9.09 -0.18 6.04
C ILE A 88 8.34 0.72 7.01
N LEU A 89 8.91 1.85 7.40
CA LEU A 89 8.37 2.68 8.49
C LEU A 89 6.87 3.03 8.31
N VAL A 90 6.49 3.50 7.12
CA VAL A 90 5.10 3.81 6.75
C VAL A 90 4.36 2.68 6.02
N GLY A 91 4.97 1.49 5.96
CA GLY A 91 4.40 0.32 5.31
C GLY A 91 3.27 -0.31 6.13
N GLY A 92 2.14 -0.57 5.48
CA GLY A 92 0.91 -1.04 6.11
C GLY A 92 -0.23 -0.01 6.10
N PRO A 93 -1.43 -0.37 6.60
CA PRO A 93 -2.56 0.54 6.68
C PRO A 93 -2.24 1.74 7.56
N LYS A 94 -2.58 2.95 7.09
CA LYS A 94 -2.26 4.19 7.78
C LYS A 94 -3.35 5.24 7.66
N TRP A 95 -3.48 6.10 8.67
CA TRP A 95 -4.48 7.16 8.75
C TRP A 95 -4.03 8.27 9.70
N VAL A 96 -4.66 9.44 9.62
CA VAL A 96 -4.45 10.53 10.57
C VAL A 96 -5.22 10.24 11.86
N SER A 97 -4.55 10.38 13.00
CA SER A 97 -5.12 10.14 14.31
C SER A 97 -6.36 11.02 14.57
N ALA A 98 -7.33 10.45 15.27
CA ALA A 98 -8.55 11.15 15.68
C ALA A 98 -8.31 12.19 16.78
N ILE A 99 -7.27 11.94 17.59
CA ILE A 99 -6.98 12.69 18.82
C ILE A 99 -6.01 13.82 18.53
N ASP A 100 -5.03 13.56 17.65
CA ASP A 100 -3.97 14.49 17.30
C ASP A 100 -3.77 14.49 15.77
N THR A 101 -4.19 15.57 15.12
CA THR A 101 -4.13 15.70 13.67
C THR A 101 -2.71 15.86 13.13
N ASP A 102 -1.71 16.11 13.98
CA ASP A 102 -0.30 16.14 13.57
C ASP A 102 0.38 14.78 13.67
N THR A 103 -0.37 13.75 14.04
CA THR A 103 0.11 12.36 14.12
C THR A 103 -0.63 11.47 13.12
N ILE A 104 0.11 10.58 12.46
CA ILE A 104 -0.45 9.43 11.76
C ILE A 104 -0.29 8.15 12.58
N CYS A 105 -1.25 7.25 12.42
CA CYS A 105 -1.19 5.88 12.91
C CYS A 105 -0.81 4.97 11.75
N VAL A 106 0.19 4.12 11.93
CA VAL A 106 0.59 3.08 10.96
C VAL A 106 0.43 1.71 11.62
N ARG A 107 -0.43 0.87 11.07
CA ARG A 107 -0.68 -0.48 11.60
C ARG A 107 0.35 -1.47 11.05
N LYS A 108 0.91 -2.26 11.95
CA LYS A 108 1.88 -3.34 11.70
C LYS A 108 1.31 -4.69 12.14
N TYR A 109 1.78 -5.77 11.52
CA TYR A 109 1.33 -7.13 11.77
C TYR A 109 2.51 -8.03 12.10
N LEU A 110 2.40 -8.76 13.20
CA LEU A 110 3.39 -9.74 13.62
C LEU A 110 2.71 -11.03 14.05
N GLY A 111 3.31 -12.14 13.66
CA GLY A 111 2.92 -13.49 14.08
C GLY A 111 4.09 -14.19 14.74
N ILE A 112 3.80 -15.02 15.74
CA ILE A 112 4.77 -15.91 16.38
C ILE A 112 4.21 -17.33 16.30
N LYS A 113 4.92 -18.22 15.60
CA LYS A 113 4.49 -19.62 15.39
C LYS A 113 4.18 -20.31 16.72
N GLY A 114 3.00 -20.88 16.84
CA GLY A 114 2.51 -21.57 18.04
C GLY A 114 2.00 -20.65 19.16
N GLU A 115 2.19 -19.33 19.08
CA GLU A 115 1.73 -18.36 20.09
C GLU A 115 0.53 -17.54 19.64
N GLY A 116 0.40 -17.28 18.34
CA GLY A 116 -0.61 -16.40 17.77
C GLY A 116 -0.02 -15.14 17.14
N ASP A 117 -0.86 -14.13 16.94
CA ASP A 117 -0.50 -12.87 16.28
C ASP A 117 -0.96 -11.64 17.04
N PHE A 118 -0.47 -10.49 16.62
CA PHE A 118 -1.03 -9.21 17.04
C PHE A 118 -0.82 -8.13 15.98
N THR A 119 -1.64 -7.09 16.07
CA THR A 119 -1.49 -5.85 15.33
C THR A 119 -1.14 -4.73 16.28
N PHE A 120 -0.07 -4.00 15.99
CA PHE A 120 0.30 -2.81 16.74
C PHE A 120 0.22 -1.56 15.88
N LEU A 121 -0.04 -0.43 16.52
CA LEU A 121 -0.06 0.90 15.93
C LEU A 121 1.25 1.60 16.28
N LEU A 122 1.89 2.15 15.27
CA LEU A 122 3.00 3.08 15.40
C LEU A 122 2.47 4.49 15.17
N TYR A 123 2.74 5.39 16.12
CA TYR A 123 2.36 6.80 16.03
C TYR A 123 3.56 7.59 15.50
N LEU A 124 3.40 8.28 14.37
CA LEU A 124 4.48 9.03 13.72
C LEU A 124 4.03 10.46 13.39
N PRO A 125 4.95 11.44 13.27
CA PRO A 125 4.59 12.78 12.81
C PRO A 125 3.96 12.74 11.41
N ARG A 126 2.82 13.39 11.21
CA ARG A 126 1.99 13.27 9.98
C ARG A 126 2.73 13.56 8.68
N TRP A 127 3.72 14.44 8.69
CA TRP A 127 4.48 14.80 7.49
C TRP A 127 5.15 13.59 6.81
N VAL A 128 5.49 12.55 7.59
CA VAL A 128 6.09 11.32 7.05
C VAL A 128 5.15 10.56 6.11
N MET A 129 3.86 10.89 6.09
CA MET A 129 2.93 10.29 5.13
C MET A 129 3.33 10.55 3.67
N ALA A 130 4.06 11.64 3.39
CA ALA A 130 4.62 11.97 2.07
C ALA A 130 5.85 11.10 1.67
N PHE A 131 6.25 10.14 2.51
CA PHE A 131 7.20 9.10 2.12
C PHE A 131 6.68 8.26 0.95
N ASP A 132 5.37 8.02 0.88
CA ASP A 132 4.77 7.47 -0.34
C ASP A 132 4.55 8.58 -1.37
N GLU A 133 4.71 8.27 -2.66
CA GLU A 133 4.45 9.22 -3.75
C GLU A 133 3.01 9.73 -3.76
N ILE A 134 2.08 8.90 -3.29
CA ILE A 134 0.66 9.20 -3.20
C ILE A 134 0.21 9.01 -1.75
N ILE A 135 -0.35 10.05 -1.15
CA ILE A 135 -0.98 9.95 0.17
C ILE A 135 -2.19 9.03 0.07
N HIS A 136 -2.30 8.05 0.96
CA HIS A 136 -3.38 7.08 0.81
C HIS A 136 -3.84 6.47 2.13
N SER A 137 -5.12 6.09 2.19
CA SER A 137 -5.70 5.48 3.39
C SER A 137 -6.92 4.60 3.09
N HIS A 138 -7.10 3.59 3.94
CA HIS A 138 -8.31 2.77 3.97
C HIS A 138 -9.35 3.27 4.98
N SER A 139 -9.03 4.30 5.76
CA SER A 139 -9.81 4.71 6.92
C SER A 139 -10.22 6.18 6.83
N HIS A 140 -11.30 6.48 7.53
CA HIS A 140 -11.78 7.84 7.79
C HIS A 140 -12.00 8.72 6.54
N PRO A 141 -12.79 8.26 5.55
CA PRO A 141 -13.02 9.01 4.31
C PRO A 141 -13.57 10.43 4.53
N ALA A 142 -14.29 10.72 5.62
CA ALA A 142 -14.80 12.09 5.84
C ALA A 142 -13.73 13.07 6.32
N ARG A 143 -12.62 12.58 6.89
CA ARG A 143 -11.56 13.44 7.44
C ARG A 143 -10.71 14.07 6.36
N TRP A 144 -10.28 13.28 5.38
CA TRP A 144 -9.36 13.73 4.33
C TRP A 144 -9.81 15.00 3.58
N PRO A 145 -11.08 15.13 3.12
CA PRO A 145 -11.52 16.34 2.46
C PRO A 145 -11.74 17.52 3.42
N ALA A 146 -11.78 17.29 4.73
CA ALA A 146 -11.95 18.34 5.74
C ALA A 146 -10.62 18.91 6.26
N MET A 147 -9.50 18.24 6.00
CA MET A 147 -8.19 18.66 6.48
C MET A 147 -7.58 19.77 5.60
N THR A 148 -7.22 20.89 6.23
CA THR A 148 -6.64 22.08 5.59
C THR A 148 -5.39 21.76 4.77
N ASP A 149 -4.52 20.93 5.31
CA ASP A 149 -3.22 20.59 4.73
C ASP A 149 -3.34 19.80 3.42
N TYR A 150 -4.49 19.15 3.21
CA TYR A 150 -4.78 18.38 2.01
C TYR A 150 -5.81 19.08 1.10
N MET A 151 -6.17 20.35 1.37
CA MET A 151 -7.13 21.07 0.54
C MET A 151 -6.69 21.15 -0.92
N GLY A 152 -5.40 21.41 -1.18
CA GLY A 152 -4.82 21.52 -2.52
C GLY A 152 -4.63 20.17 -3.24
N PHE A 153 -4.82 19.04 -2.57
CA PHE A 153 -4.63 17.72 -3.16
C PHE A 153 -5.80 17.36 -4.07
N ARG A 154 -5.52 16.71 -5.20
CA ARG A 154 -6.52 15.98 -5.98
C ARG A 154 -6.87 14.69 -5.24
N LYS A 155 -8.16 14.49 -4.96
CA LYS A 155 -8.67 13.41 -4.10
C LYS A 155 -9.39 12.39 -4.95
N PHE A 156 -8.91 11.16 -4.91
CA PHE A 156 -9.48 10.03 -5.62
C PHE A 156 -10.05 9.05 -4.61
N ALA A 157 -11.14 8.39 -5.00
CA ALA A 157 -11.73 7.31 -4.25
C ALA A 157 -11.94 6.08 -5.14
N SER A 158 -12.03 4.91 -4.52
CA SER A 158 -12.38 3.67 -5.20
C SER A 158 -13.54 2.97 -4.50
N ILE A 159 -14.39 2.33 -5.28
CA ILE A 159 -15.47 1.47 -4.79
C ILE A 159 -15.59 0.22 -5.68
N ARG A 160 -16.15 -0.83 -5.11
CA ARG A 160 -16.51 -2.08 -5.78
C ARG A 160 -17.87 -2.52 -5.25
N ASN A 161 -18.58 -3.41 -5.93
CA ASN A 161 -19.77 -4.05 -5.41
C ASN A 161 -19.51 -4.54 -3.95
N PRO A 162 -20.30 -4.08 -2.96
CA PRO A 162 -20.07 -4.40 -1.56
C PRO A 162 -20.05 -5.90 -1.22
N ILE A 163 -20.84 -6.72 -1.91
CA ILE A 163 -20.86 -8.18 -1.70
C ILE A 163 -19.52 -8.79 -2.17
N ASP A 164 -19.04 -8.33 -3.32
CA ASP A 164 -17.74 -8.68 -3.87
C ASP A 164 -16.57 -8.22 -2.99
N ILE A 165 -16.68 -7.07 -2.30
CA ILE A 165 -15.67 -6.61 -1.33
C ILE A 165 -15.53 -7.62 -0.19
N ILE A 166 -16.65 -8.09 0.36
CA ILE A 166 -16.66 -9.06 1.46
C ILE A 166 -16.18 -10.42 0.96
N HIS A 167 -16.69 -10.92 -0.16
CA HIS A 167 -16.21 -12.18 -0.75
C HIS A 167 -14.71 -12.13 -1.04
N SER A 168 -14.24 -11.07 -1.70
CA SER A 168 -12.81 -10.88 -1.93
C SER A 168 -12.00 -10.78 -0.64
N SER A 169 -12.58 -10.24 0.43
CA SER A 169 -11.96 -10.19 1.75
C SER A 169 -11.86 -11.58 2.36
N VAL A 170 -12.87 -12.44 2.24
CA VAL A 170 -12.84 -13.80 2.78
C VAL A 170 -11.71 -14.62 2.15
N PHE A 171 -11.64 -14.60 0.81
CA PHE A 171 -10.59 -15.27 0.03
C PHE A 171 -9.21 -14.59 0.11
N SER A 172 -9.08 -13.49 0.84
CA SER A 172 -7.81 -12.80 0.95
C SER A 172 -6.82 -13.55 1.85
N ILE A 173 -5.61 -13.75 1.34
CA ILE A 173 -4.41 -14.02 2.14
C ILE A 173 -3.79 -12.65 2.45
N ASN A 174 -3.44 -12.40 3.72
CA ASN A 174 -2.77 -11.16 4.12
C ASN A 174 -1.24 -11.36 4.09
N ALA A 175 -0.46 -10.28 4.22
CA ALA A 175 0.99 -10.36 4.08
C ALA A 175 1.66 -11.26 5.15
N LEU A 176 1.08 -11.35 6.36
CA LEU A 176 1.56 -12.21 7.43
C LEU A 176 1.35 -13.70 7.08
N ALA A 177 0.11 -14.09 6.78
CA ALA A 177 -0.23 -15.44 6.32
C ALA A 177 0.53 -15.80 5.03
N SER A 178 0.74 -14.85 4.14
CA SER A 178 1.54 -15.04 2.93
C SER A 178 2.99 -15.39 3.26
N GLU A 179 3.61 -14.75 4.24
CA GLU A 179 4.96 -15.09 4.68
C GLU A 179 5.01 -16.47 5.32
N TYR A 180 4.02 -16.81 6.15
CA TYR A 180 3.88 -18.13 6.74
C TYR A 180 3.80 -19.25 5.70
N ILE A 181 2.91 -19.08 4.71
CA ILE A 181 2.79 -20.03 3.59
C ILE A 181 4.14 -20.20 2.89
N GLN A 182 4.85 -19.11 2.57
CA GLN A 182 6.14 -19.18 1.86
C GLN A 182 7.23 -19.95 2.62
N ARG A 183 7.22 -19.89 3.95
CA ARG A 183 8.28 -20.47 4.79
C ARG A 183 7.95 -21.88 5.25
N GLU A 184 6.68 -22.13 5.59
CA GLU A 184 6.28 -23.33 6.33
C GLU A 184 5.45 -24.31 5.49
N LEU A 185 4.68 -23.81 4.51
CA LEU A 185 3.71 -24.63 3.80
C LEU A 185 4.16 -24.87 2.35
N LYS A 186 4.18 -26.14 1.95
CA LYS A 186 4.40 -26.56 0.55
C LYS A 186 3.10 -27.03 -0.09
N LEU A 187 2.02 -26.31 0.19
CA LEU A 187 0.68 -26.63 -0.32
C LEU A 187 0.33 -25.74 -1.51
N ASP A 188 -0.61 -26.20 -2.33
CA ASP A 188 -1.17 -25.45 -3.44
C ASP A 188 -1.89 -24.19 -2.94
N GLU A 189 -1.55 -23.02 -3.49
CA GLU A 189 -2.12 -21.74 -3.08
C GLU A 189 -3.64 -21.69 -3.26
N HIS A 190 -4.18 -22.27 -4.33
CA HIS A 190 -5.61 -22.29 -4.59
C HIS A 190 -6.34 -23.14 -3.55
N LEU A 191 -5.76 -24.27 -3.16
CA LEU A 191 -6.29 -25.10 -2.08
C LEU A 191 -6.30 -24.30 -0.77
N ILE A 192 -5.16 -23.77 -0.34
CA ILE A 192 -5.06 -22.96 0.89
C ILE A 192 -6.12 -21.85 0.91
N ARG A 193 -6.26 -21.13 -0.21
CA ARG A 193 -7.19 -20.01 -0.33
C ARG A 193 -8.64 -20.46 -0.20
N ARG A 194 -9.00 -21.60 -0.82
CA ARG A 194 -10.33 -22.19 -0.71
C ARG A 194 -10.62 -22.62 0.72
N GLU A 195 -9.73 -23.39 1.34
CA GLU A 195 -9.94 -23.89 2.71
C GLU A 195 -10.08 -22.73 3.71
N LEU A 196 -9.22 -21.71 3.62
CA LEU A 196 -9.32 -20.50 4.43
C LEU A 196 -10.60 -19.69 4.16
N ALA A 197 -11.13 -19.74 2.94
CA ALA A 197 -12.38 -19.09 2.61
C ALA A 197 -13.58 -19.85 3.19
N LEU A 198 -13.59 -21.18 3.09
CA LEU A 198 -14.60 -22.04 3.70
C LEU A 198 -14.66 -21.84 5.22
N ASN A 199 -13.50 -21.82 5.89
CA ASN A 199 -13.44 -21.54 7.33
C ASN A 199 -14.13 -20.21 7.73
N LYS A 200 -13.98 -19.18 6.90
CA LYS A 200 -14.55 -17.85 7.15
C LYS A 200 -16.03 -17.75 6.73
N LEU A 201 -16.41 -18.32 5.60
CA LEU A 201 -17.79 -18.32 5.09
C LEU A 201 -18.71 -19.18 5.95
N THR A 202 -18.19 -20.23 6.57
CA THR A 202 -18.96 -21.06 7.51
C THR A 202 -19.14 -20.41 8.88
N ASN A 203 -18.62 -19.19 9.08
CA ASN A 203 -18.70 -18.43 10.32
C ASN A 203 -19.48 -17.11 10.10
N PRO A 204 -20.81 -17.10 10.33
CA PRO A 204 -21.64 -15.92 10.12
C PRO A 204 -21.20 -14.69 10.93
N GLU A 205 -20.60 -14.89 12.11
CA GLU A 205 -20.08 -13.77 12.91
C GLU A 205 -18.84 -13.14 12.31
N PHE A 206 -17.98 -13.95 11.69
CA PHE A 206 -16.85 -13.42 10.95
C PHE A 206 -17.32 -12.52 9.80
N ILE A 207 -18.32 -13.00 9.03
CA ILE A 207 -18.92 -12.24 7.93
C ILE A 207 -19.61 -10.97 8.43
N SER A 208 -20.39 -11.07 9.51
CA SER A 208 -21.02 -9.92 10.16
C SER A 208 -19.98 -8.87 10.59
N GLY A 209 -18.85 -9.28 11.16
CA GLY A 209 -17.77 -8.36 11.54
C GLY A 209 -17.12 -7.65 10.34
N LEU A 210 -17.06 -8.29 9.16
CA LEU A 210 -16.63 -7.64 7.91
C LEU A 210 -17.70 -6.68 7.38
N ILE A 211 -18.98 -7.07 7.44
CA ILE A 211 -20.13 -6.24 7.02
C ILE A 211 -20.20 -4.96 7.86
N VAL A 212 -20.11 -5.06 9.19
CA VAL A 212 -20.12 -3.91 10.10
C VAL A 212 -18.98 -2.94 9.78
N PHE A 213 -17.78 -3.46 9.55
CA PHE A 213 -16.64 -2.62 9.15
C PHE A 213 -16.91 -1.86 7.85
N LEU A 214 -17.37 -2.56 6.81
CA LEU A 214 -17.66 -1.95 5.51
C LEU A 214 -18.82 -0.94 5.62
N LYS A 215 -19.86 -1.27 6.39
CA LYS A 215 -20.99 -0.38 6.65
C LYS A 215 -20.51 0.95 7.26
N ASN A 216 -19.71 0.89 8.32
CA ASN A 216 -19.16 2.07 8.98
C ASN A 216 -18.35 2.94 8.01
N TYR A 217 -17.56 2.31 7.13
CA TYR A 217 -16.83 3.03 6.09
C TYR A 217 -17.79 3.73 5.11
N LEU A 218 -18.81 3.04 4.62
CA LEU A 218 -19.76 3.57 3.63
C LEU A 218 -20.64 4.68 4.23
N ASP A 219 -21.07 4.53 5.47
CA ASP A 219 -21.82 5.56 6.21
C ASP A 219 -21.01 6.86 6.36
N GLU A 220 -19.70 6.75 6.59
CA GLU A 220 -18.80 7.90 6.63
C GLU A 220 -18.53 8.47 5.23
N PHE A 221 -18.38 7.61 4.22
CA PHE A 221 -17.95 8.02 2.87
C PHE A 221 -19.06 8.67 2.04
N ILE A 222 -20.26 8.10 2.03
CA ILE A 222 -21.36 8.53 1.15
C ILE A 222 -21.71 10.02 1.33
N PRO A 223 -21.80 10.57 2.55
CA PRO A 223 -22.09 12.00 2.76
C PRO A 223 -21.03 12.93 2.17
N VAL A 224 -19.78 12.48 2.04
CA VAL A 224 -18.64 13.30 1.58
C VAL A 224 -18.17 12.94 0.18
N ILE A 225 -18.82 12.00 -0.51
CA ILE A 225 -18.35 11.47 -1.80
C ILE A 225 -18.16 12.56 -2.86
N GLY A 226 -19.01 13.60 -2.85
CA GLY A 226 -18.90 14.76 -3.75
C GLY A 226 -17.70 15.68 -3.47
N LYS A 227 -16.93 15.43 -2.41
CA LYS A 227 -15.68 16.15 -2.11
C LYS A 227 -14.44 15.46 -2.69
N TYR A 228 -14.61 14.33 -3.36
CA TYR A 228 -13.56 13.64 -4.10
C TYR A 228 -13.66 14.05 -5.59
N ASP A 229 -12.52 14.37 -6.19
CA ASP A 229 -12.42 14.77 -7.61
C ASP A 229 -12.82 13.62 -8.55
N TYR A 230 -12.59 12.37 -8.14
CA TYR A 230 -12.93 11.20 -8.94
C TYR A 230 -13.25 9.99 -8.06
N LEU A 231 -14.30 9.26 -8.42
CA LEU A 231 -14.65 7.96 -7.86
C LEU A 231 -14.50 6.90 -8.95
N MET A 232 -13.52 6.01 -8.79
CA MET A 232 -13.33 4.86 -9.67
C MET A 232 -14.17 3.68 -9.17
N ARG A 233 -15.04 3.12 -10.03
CA ARG A 233 -15.60 1.79 -9.80
C ARG A 233 -14.62 0.75 -10.32
N TRP A 234 -14.32 -0.24 -9.48
CA TRP A 234 -13.42 -1.34 -9.87
C TRP A 234 -13.92 -2.06 -11.12
N GLU A 235 -15.23 -2.26 -11.23
CA GLU A 235 -15.89 -2.93 -12.35
C GLU A 235 -15.69 -2.17 -13.68
N ASP A 236 -15.71 -0.84 -13.65
CA ASP A 236 -15.50 -0.01 -14.84
C ASP A 236 -14.05 -0.11 -15.32
N LEU A 237 -13.09 -0.15 -14.39
CA LEU A 237 -11.68 -0.33 -14.72
C LEU A 237 -11.40 -1.71 -15.32
N ILE A 238 -12.03 -2.77 -14.83
CA ILE A 238 -11.82 -4.12 -15.39
C ILE A 238 -12.53 -4.29 -16.74
N GLN A 239 -13.74 -3.75 -16.90
CA GLN A 239 -14.52 -3.92 -18.13
C GLN A 239 -14.08 -3.00 -19.26
N GLN A 240 -13.67 -1.78 -18.93
CA GLN A 240 -13.30 -0.74 -19.90
C GLN A 240 -11.99 -0.05 -19.49
N PRO A 241 -10.87 -0.79 -19.36
CA PRO A 241 -9.65 -0.29 -18.75
C PRO A 241 -9.09 0.96 -19.42
N VAL A 242 -9.05 0.97 -20.76
CA VAL A 242 -8.56 2.13 -21.52
C VAL A 242 -9.39 3.37 -21.24
N ALA A 243 -10.72 3.26 -21.33
CA ALA A 243 -11.61 4.40 -21.12
C ALA A 243 -11.58 4.89 -19.67
N GLU A 244 -11.53 3.99 -18.70
CA GLU A 244 -11.45 4.34 -17.28
C GLU A 244 -10.11 5.01 -16.92
N ILE A 245 -8.99 4.51 -17.44
CA ILE A 245 -7.67 5.15 -17.24
C ILE A 245 -7.65 6.55 -17.86
N GLN A 246 -8.27 6.76 -19.03
CA GLN A 246 -8.41 8.10 -19.61
C GLN A 246 -9.25 9.04 -18.75
N ARG A 247 -10.31 8.54 -18.10
CA ARG A 247 -11.13 9.31 -17.16
C ARG A 247 -10.35 9.67 -15.88
N ILE A 248 -9.60 8.71 -15.32
CA ILE A 248 -8.71 8.94 -14.17
C ILE A 248 -7.67 10.01 -14.53
N ALA A 249 -6.98 9.87 -15.66
CA ALA A 249 -5.97 10.82 -16.13
C ALA A 249 -6.57 12.21 -16.40
N LYS A 250 -7.78 12.29 -16.96
CA LYS A 250 -8.49 13.57 -17.08
C LYS A 250 -8.74 14.21 -15.71
N ALA A 251 -9.10 13.43 -14.69
CA ALA A 251 -9.30 13.92 -13.33
C ALA A 251 -7.99 14.33 -12.62
N THR A 252 -6.83 13.80 -13.06
CA THR A 252 -5.53 14.34 -12.62
C THR A 252 -5.21 15.71 -13.21
N GLY A 253 -5.95 16.13 -14.25
CA GLY A 253 -5.68 17.34 -15.04
C GLY A 253 -4.85 17.08 -16.30
N GLU A 254 -4.49 15.83 -16.58
CA GLU A 254 -3.63 15.46 -17.71
C GLU A 254 -4.28 14.35 -18.55
N PRO A 255 -5.12 14.71 -19.52
CA PRO A 255 -5.72 13.71 -20.40
C PRO A 255 -4.63 12.99 -21.20
N VAL A 256 -4.78 11.67 -21.35
CA VAL A 256 -3.85 10.80 -22.09
C VAL A 256 -4.53 10.17 -23.31
N SER A 257 -3.73 9.76 -24.30
CA SER A 257 -4.23 9.05 -25.47
C SER A 257 -4.71 7.64 -25.09
N ALA A 258 -5.51 7.02 -25.97
CA ALA A 258 -5.99 5.67 -25.78
C ALA A 258 -4.84 4.66 -25.82
N GLU A 259 -3.84 4.88 -26.66
CA GLU A 259 -2.63 4.05 -26.79
C GLU A 259 -1.83 4.09 -25.48
N TYR A 260 -1.64 5.28 -24.91
CA TYR A 260 -0.98 5.41 -23.62
C TYR A 260 -1.75 4.69 -22.51
N ALA A 261 -3.08 4.89 -22.43
CA ALA A 261 -3.92 4.22 -21.44
C ALA A 261 -3.89 2.69 -21.57
N ALA A 262 -3.87 2.16 -22.80
CA ALA A 262 -3.70 0.73 -23.06
C ALA A 262 -2.34 0.21 -22.57
N ARG A 263 -1.26 0.99 -22.73
CA ARG A 263 0.07 0.66 -22.20
C ARG A 263 0.07 0.61 -20.67
N VAL A 264 -0.55 1.60 -20.01
CA VAL A 264 -0.70 1.59 -18.54
C VAL A 264 -1.44 0.34 -18.09
N TRP A 265 -2.54 -0.02 -18.75
CA TRP A 265 -3.27 -1.24 -18.43
C TRP A 265 -2.40 -2.49 -18.60
N GLY A 266 -1.64 -2.58 -19.69
CA GLY A 266 -0.73 -3.70 -19.94
C GLY A 266 0.37 -3.90 -18.87
N GLU A 267 0.73 -2.86 -18.11
CA GLU A 267 1.62 -2.98 -16.96
C GLU A 267 0.95 -3.63 -15.73
N LEU A 268 -0.37 -3.42 -15.58
CA LEU A 268 -1.15 -3.74 -14.38
C LEU A 268 -1.98 -5.02 -14.49
N ASP A 269 -2.37 -5.36 -15.71
CA ASP A 269 -3.39 -6.36 -16.01
C ASP A 269 -3.05 -7.74 -15.39
N HIS A 270 -3.97 -8.26 -14.57
CA HIS A 270 -3.90 -9.57 -13.90
C HIS A 270 -2.55 -9.90 -13.21
N ARG A 271 -1.89 -8.89 -12.61
CA ARG A 271 -0.61 -9.06 -11.91
C ARG A 271 -0.73 -8.84 -10.41
N ASN A 272 0.22 -9.41 -9.67
CA ASN A 272 0.44 -9.03 -8.28
C ASN A 272 1.21 -7.71 -8.23
N LEU A 273 0.55 -6.66 -7.75
CA LEU A 273 1.08 -5.29 -7.67
C LEU A 273 1.79 -4.99 -6.34
N THR A 274 1.96 -6.01 -5.49
CA THR A 274 2.66 -5.88 -4.21
C THR A 274 4.06 -6.50 -4.29
N ARG A 275 5.00 -5.97 -3.51
CA ARG A 275 6.42 -6.34 -3.64
C ARG A 275 6.75 -7.60 -2.85
N TYR A 276 6.43 -7.63 -1.55
CA TYR A 276 6.76 -8.74 -0.66
C TYR A 276 5.56 -9.66 -0.34
N HIS A 277 4.34 -9.22 -0.67
CA HIS A 277 3.12 -9.99 -0.44
C HIS A 277 2.74 -10.86 -1.67
N ARG A 278 3.38 -12.02 -1.82
CA ARG A 278 3.25 -12.87 -3.02
C ARG A 278 1.83 -13.38 -3.32
N HIS A 279 0.97 -13.56 -2.31
CA HIS A 279 -0.37 -14.13 -2.46
C HIS A 279 -1.51 -13.09 -2.46
N SER A 280 -1.22 -11.83 -2.81
CA SER A 280 -2.22 -10.74 -2.78
C SER A 280 -3.25 -10.84 -3.91
N PHE A 281 -2.81 -11.28 -5.10
CA PHE A 281 -3.63 -11.44 -6.30
C PHE A 281 -4.34 -12.80 -6.33
N ARG A 282 -5.57 -12.85 -6.88
CA ARG A 282 -6.37 -14.08 -7.00
C ARG A 282 -6.74 -14.36 -8.46
N ARG A 283 -7.76 -13.67 -8.97
CA ARG A 283 -8.35 -13.94 -10.29
C ARG A 283 -8.88 -12.70 -11.02
N GLY A 284 -9.32 -11.67 -10.29
CA GLY A 284 -9.77 -10.40 -10.91
C GLY A 284 -11.13 -10.46 -11.62
N LEU A 285 -12.00 -11.40 -11.23
CA LEU A 285 -13.27 -11.66 -11.94
C LEU A 285 -14.45 -10.88 -11.34
N LEU A 286 -15.39 -10.50 -12.20
CA LEU A 286 -16.70 -9.93 -11.85
C LEU A 286 -17.62 -11.03 -11.32
N ASN A 287 -18.44 -10.70 -10.32
CA ASN A 287 -19.51 -11.57 -9.81
C ASN A 287 -19.07 -12.94 -9.28
N ASP A 288 -17.78 -13.12 -8.96
CA ASP A 288 -17.23 -14.37 -8.41
C ASP A 288 -17.87 -14.74 -7.06
N TRP A 289 -18.47 -13.76 -6.38
CA TRP A 289 -19.21 -13.96 -5.13
C TRP A 289 -20.39 -14.93 -5.26
N GLN A 290 -21.00 -15.04 -6.45
CA GLN A 290 -22.19 -15.87 -6.69
C GLN A 290 -21.93 -17.37 -6.49
N PHE A 291 -20.67 -17.81 -6.53
CA PHE A 291 -20.32 -19.23 -6.38
C PHE A 291 -20.15 -19.67 -4.92
N ASN A 292 -20.04 -18.75 -3.96
CA ASN A 292 -19.72 -19.08 -2.56
C ASN A 292 -20.56 -18.33 -1.52
N ILE A 293 -21.10 -17.15 -1.83
CA ILE A 293 -22.05 -16.46 -0.96
C ILE A 293 -23.39 -17.19 -1.02
N THR A 294 -24.07 -17.31 0.10
CA THR A 294 -25.31 -18.08 0.26
C THR A 294 -26.46 -17.17 0.71
N ASN A 295 -27.70 -17.66 0.75
CA ASN A 295 -28.84 -16.89 1.23
C ASN A 295 -28.67 -16.42 2.68
N THR A 296 -28.04 -17.22 3.56
CA THR A 296 -27.72 -16.78 4.92
C THR A 296 -26.82 -15.54 4.92
N HIS A 297 -25.83 -15.50 4.04
CA HIS A 297 -24.94 -14.34 3.91
C HIS A 297 -25.67 -13.12 3.35
N LEU A 298 -26.47 -13.29 2.30
CA LEU A 298 -27.25 -12.21 1.70
C LEU A 298 -28.22 -11.59 2.70
N LYS A 299 -28.79 -12.42 3.58
CA LYS A 299 -29.64 -11.94 4.67
C LYS A 299 -28.89 -11.00 5.62
N LEU A 300 -27.62 -11.30 5.95
CA LEU A 300 -26.79 -10.41 6.76
C LEU A 300 -26.55 -9.03 6.10
N PHE A 301 -26.39 -9.00 4.77
CA PHE A 301 -26.29 -7.73 4.04
C PHE A 301 -27.60 -6.95 4.06
N GLU A 302 -28.72 -7.64 3.83
CA GLU A 302 -30.06 -7.04 3.88
C GLU A 302 -30.33 -6.45 5.26
N ASP A 303 -30.08 -7.21 6.33
CA ASP A 303 -30.28 -6.77 7.72
C ASP A 303 -29.39 -5.58 8.09
N ALA A 304 -28.20 -5.49 7.49
CA ALA A 304 -27.29 -4.36 7.66
C ALA A 304 -27.64 -3.15 6.76
N GLY A 305 -28.69 -3.22 5.95
CA GLY A 305 -29.17 -2.12 5.11
C GLY A 305 -28.41 -1.91 3.80
N PHE A 306 -27.71 -2.93 3.28
CA PHE A 306 -26.86 -2.76 2.09
C PHE A 306 -27.61 -2.53 0.78
N GLY A 307 -28.93 -2.76 0.74
CA GLY A 307 -29.76 -2.45 -0.42
C GLY A 307 -29.66 -0.99 -0.86
N ASP A 308 -29.60 -0.06 0.10
CA ASP A 308 -29.46 1.37 -0.18
C ASP A 308 -28.09 1.70 -0.79
N TYR A 309 -27.01 1.06 -0.30
CA TYR A 309 -25.67 1.25 -0.86
C TYR A 309 -25.56 0.70 -2.28
N LEU A 310 -26.12 -0.48 -2.53
CA LEU A 310 -26.12 -1.08 -3.87
C LEU A 310 -26.82 -0.16 -4.87
N THR A 311 -28.02 0.31 -4.52
CA THR A 311 -28.77 1.27 -5.33
C THR A 311 -27.97 2.56 -5.54
N ARG A 312 -27.37 3.11 -4.48
CA ARG A 312 -26.60 4.36 -4.53
C ARG A 312 -25.43 4.30 -5.51
N PHE A 313 -24.77 3.14 -5.62
CA PHE A 313 -23.63 2.94 -6.50
C PHE A 313 -23.99 2.28 -7.84
N GLY A 314 -25.28 2.10 -8.14
CA GLY A 314 -25.75 1.54 -9.41
C GLY A 314 -25.40 0.06 -9.57
N TYR A 315 -25.54 -0.72 -8.50
CA TYR A 315 -25.50 -2.19 -8.53
C TYR A 315 -26.91 -2.76 -8.40
N ASP A 316 -27.07 -4.01 -8.85
CA ASP A 316 -28.32 -4.74 -8.71
C ASP A 316 -28.72 -4.91 -7.23
N PRO A 317 -30.03 -4.92 -6.92
CA PRO A 317 -30.51 -5.18 -5.57
C PRO A 317 -30.14 -6.60 -5.11
N ILE A 318 -30.16 -6.81 -3.80
CA ILE A 318 -29.93 -8.13 -3.21
C ILE A 318 -31.03 -9.09 -3.72
N ALA A 319 -30.61 -10.17 -4.36
CA ALA A 319 -31.47 -11.24 -4.84
C ALA A 319 -31.02 -12.57 -4.24
N TYR A 320 -31.96 -13.30 -3.65
CA TYR A 320 -31.72 -14.64 -3.09
C TYR A 320 -31.64 -15.69 -4.20
N PHE A 321 -30.81 -16.70 -3.99
CA PHE A 321 -30.65 -17.83 -4.89
C PHE A 321 -31.74 -18.88 -4.64
N ASP A 322 -32.05 -19.69 -5.66
CA ASP A 322 -32.72 -20.97 -5.45
C ASP A 322 -31.72 -21.94 -4.80
N GLU A 323 -32.04 -22.44 -3.61
CA GLU A 323 -31.14 -23.35 -2.87
C GLU A 323 -30.94 -24.70 -3.57
N ASN A 324 -31.86 -25.07 -4.48
CA ASN A 324 -31.70 -26.26 -5.31
C ASN A 324 -30.57 -26.10 -6.34
N ASP A 325 -30.24 -24.86 -6.70
CA ASP A 325 -29.19 -24.51 -7.65
C ASP A 325 -27.85 -24.17 -6.96
N TYR A 326 -27.75 -24.35 -5.63
CA TYR A 326 -26.51 -24.10 -4.91
C TYR A 326 -25.35 -24.95 -5.45
N THR A 327 -24.21 -24.28 -5.60
CA THR A 327 -22.93 -24.95 -5.88
C THR A 327 -22.56 -25.91 -4.73
N PRO A 328 -21.66 -26.89 -4.97
CA PRO A 328 -21.17 -27.76 -3.91
C PRO A 328 -20.55 -26.99 -2.73
N ASP A 329 -19.87 -25.87 -2.98
CA ASP A 329 -19.31 -25.04 -1.92
C ASP A 329 -20.42 -24.32 -1.13
N GLN A 330 -21.46 -23.79 -1.79
CA GLN A 330 -22.61 -23.17 -1.11
C GLN A 330 -23.37 -24.18 -0.23
N GLN A 331 -23.58 -25.40 -0.73
CA GLN A 331 -24.21 -26.48 0.05
C GLN A 331 -23.40 -26.84 1.29
N LEU A 332 -22.08 -27.00 1.13
CA LEU A 332 -21.16 -27.25 2.24
C LEU A 332 -21.19 -26.12 3.27
N ILE A 333 -21.17 -24.88 2.80
CA ILE A 333 -21.20 -23.69 3.66
C ILE A 333 -22.47 -23.64 4.51
N GLU A 334 -23.64 -23.78 3.88
CA GLU A 334 -24.93 -23.74 4.59
C GLU A 334 -25.08 -24.90 5.58
N ASP A 335 -24.58 -26.09 5.24
CA ASP A 335 -24.61 -27.22 6.16
C ASP A 335 -23.78 -26.97 7.43
N HIS A 336 -22.58 -26.42 7.29
CA HIS A 336 -21.74 -26.04 8.44
C HIS A 336 -22.35 -24.92 9.28
N ILE A 337 -22.94 -23.90 8.62
CA ILE A 337 -23.67 -22.81 9.31
C ILE A 337 -24.82 -23.40 10.14
N ARG A 338 -25.63 -24.29 9.55
CA ARG A 338 -26.76 -24.93 10.24
C ARG A 338 -26.32 -25.77 11.43
N ARG A 339 -25.17 -26.44 11.33
CA ARG A 339 -24.54 -27.20 12.43
C ARG A 339 -23.88 -26.31 13.49
N GLY A 340 -23.66 -25.02 13.20
CA GLY A 340 -22.97 -24.09 14.09
C GLY A 340 -21.48 -24.40 14.26
N GLN A 341 -20.86 -25.03 13.27
CA GLN A 341 -19.46 -25.49 13.33
C GLN A 341 -18.69 -24.96 12.13
N PRO A 342 -17.71 -24.04 12.32
CA PRO A 342 -16.85 -23.60 11.23
C PRO A 342 -16.10 -24.77 10.59
N TYR A 343 -15.84 -24.65 9.30
CA TYR A 343 -15.02 -25.60 8.55
C TYR A 343 -13.54 -25.46 8.96
N VAL A 344 -12.88 -26.57 9.33
CA VAL A 344 -11.48 -26.57 9.80
C VAL A 344 -10.64 -27.70 9.18
N GLU A 345 -11.16 -28.38 8.15
CA GLU A 345 -10.43 -29.51 7.57
C GLU A 345 -9.18 -29.03 6.80
N ASN A 346 -8.08 -29.77 6.96
CA ASN A 346 -6.82 -29.58 6.22
C ASN A 346 -6.14 -28.20 6.39
N LEU A 347 -6.44 -27.48 7.47
CA LEU A 347 -5.84 -26.19 7.77
C LEU A 347 -4.88 -26.26 8.95
N ASP A 348 -3.75 -25.58 8.80
CA ASP A 348 -2.79 -25.35 9.89
C ASP A 348 -3.32 -24.26 10.83
N ASP A 349 -3.23 -24.51 12.15
CA ASP A 349 -3.79 -23.62 13.18
C ASP A 349 -3.17 -22.22 13.18
N ASP A 350 -1.85 -22.13 12.97
CA ASP A 350 -1.15 -20.84 12.88
C ASP A 350 -1.59 -20.09 11.62
N LEU A 351 -1.76 -20.80 10.49
CA LEU A 351 -2.29 -20.20 9.28
C LEU A 351 -3.71 -19.64 9.47
N ILE A 352 -4.61 -20.38 10.12
CA ILE A 352 -5.96 -19.89 10.43
C ILE A 352 -5.85 -18.62 11.26
N THR A 353 -5.06 -18.65 12.33
CA THR A 353 -4.87 -17.53 13.25
C THR A 353 -4.36 -16.30 12.50
N PHE A 354 -3.26 -16.44 11.76
CA PHE A 354 -2.64 -15.34 11.01
C PHE A 354 -3.55 -14.80 9.91
N ALA A 355 -4.41 -15.64 9.32
CA ALA A 355 -5.37 -15.23 8.30
C ALA A 355 -6.64 -14.58 8.88
N PHE A 356 -6.92 -14.75 10.18
CA PHE A 356 -8.14 -14.29 10.84
C PHE A 356 -8.02 -12.84 11.33
N ASN A 357 -6.88 -12.45 11.90
CA ASN A 357 -6.66 -11.10 12.43
C ASN A 357 -6.51 -10.08 11.28
N LYS A 358 -7.62 -9.47 10.88
CA LYS A 358 -7.70 -8.54 9.74
C LYS A 358 -7.94 -7.08 10.17
N THR A 359 -7.43 -6.15 9.35
CA THR A 359 -7.69 -4.70 9.49
C THR A 359 -9.18 -4.40 9.33
N ASN A 360 -9.85 -5.07 8.40
CA ASN A 360 -11.24 -4.81 8.03
C ASN A 360 -12.26 -5.65 8.81
N PHE A 361 -11.92 -6.03 10.04
CA PHE A 361 -12.79 -6.84 10.90
C PHE A 361 -13.08 -6.10 12.20
N THR A 362 -14.37 -5.87 12.47
CA THR A 362 -14.85 -5.36 13.76
C THR A 362 -15.07 -6.53 14.72
N PRO A 363 -14.44 -6.54 15.91
CA PRO A 363 -14.62 -7.61 16.90
C PRO A 363 -16.10 -7.83 17.28
N SER A 364 -16.51 -9.09 17.44
CA SER A 364 -17.84 -9.47 17.96
C SER A 364 -17.74 -9.81 19.45
N PRO A 365 -18.86 -9.93 20.18
CA PRO A 365 -18.85 -10.43 21.56
C PRO A 365 -18.17 -11.79 21.75
N ARG A 366 -18.09 -12.65 20.71
CA ARG A 366 -17.38 -13.94 20.75
C ARG A 366 -15.93 -13.84 20.31
N PHE A 367 -15.57 -12.89 19.46
CA PHE A 367 -14.18 -12.64 19.04
C PHE A 367 -13.60 -11.45 19.79
N LYS A 368 -13.11 -11.69 21.01
CA LYS A 368 -12.42 -10.68 21.80
C LYS A 368 -10.93 -10.75 21.53
N PHE A 369 -10.35 -9.63 21.13
CA PHE A 369 -8.90 -9.46 21.10
C PHE A 369 -8.44 -8.81 22.39
N LYS A 370 -7.24 -9.20 22.85
CA LYS A 370 -6.57 -8.46 23.92
C LYS A 370 -6.08 -7.13 23.36
N HIS A 371 -6.25 -6.07 24.13
CA HIS A 371 -5.79 -4.72 23.82
C HIS A 371 -4.80 -4.28 24.88
N TYR A 372 -3.70 -3.66 24.47
CA TYR A 372 -2.70 -3.10 25.38
C TYR A 372 -2.58 -1.61 25.07
N PRO A 373 -2.86 -0.75 26.07
CA PRO A 373 -2.95 0.69 25.87
C PRO A 373 -1.61 1.28 25.45
N ARG A 374 -1.70 2.43 24.78
CA ARG A 374 -0.53 3.17 24.27
C ARG A 374 0.54 3.39 25.35
N GLN A 375 1.79 3.09 25.00
CA GLN A 375 2.99 3.43 25.76
C GLN A 375 3.99 4.11 24.80
N GLY A 376 4.37 5.36 25.08
CA GLY A 376 5.16 6.15 24.12
C GLY A 376 4.43 6.32 22.78
N ALA A 377 5.11 6.01 21.68
CA ALA A 377 4.57 6.06 20.32
C ALA A 377 4.14 4.68 19.76
N VAL A 378 3.82 3.70 20.63
CA VAL A 378 3.32 2.37 20.24
C VAL A 378 2.07 1.97 21.04
N GLU A 379 1.22 1.12 20.45
CA GLU A 379 0.02 0.53 21.05
C GLU A 379 -0.28 -0.83 20.41
N ILE A 380 -0.76 -1.83 21.16
CA ILE A 380 -1.27 -3.08 20.56
C ILE A 380 -2.79 -2.98 20.48
N GLU A 381 -3.31 -2.80 19.26
CA GLU A 381 -4.75 -2.67 18.98
C GLU A 381 -5.48 -4.00 19.18
N LYS A 382 -4.90 -5.10 18.67
CA LYS A 382 -5.49 -6.45 18.71
C LYS A 382 -4.40 -7.49 18.92
N SER A 383 -4.58 -8.39 19.87
CA SER A 383 -3.68 -9.53 20.09
C SER A 383 -4.45 -10.82 20.32
N THR A 384 -3.96 -11.89 19.71
CA THR A 384 -4.35 -13.29 19.93
C THR A 384 -3.25 -14.08 20.65
N LEU A 385 -2.16 -13.42 21.07
CA LEU A 385 -1.05 -14.07 21.76
C LEU A 385 -1.52 -14.83 23.00
N ARG A 386 -1.10 -16.09 23.08
CA ARG A 386 -1.34 -16.97 24.22
C ARG A 386 -0.59 -16.49 25.45
N ASP A 387 0.68 -16.13 25.29
CA ASP A 387 1.50 -15.56 26.35
C ASP A 387 1.40 -14.01 26.39
N ASP A 388 0.79 -13.49 27.47
CA ASP A 388 0.69 -12.06 27.72
C ASP A 388 2.03 -11.39 28.03
N SER A 389 3.03 -12.16 28.46
CA SER A 389 4.37 -11.66 28.75
C SER A 389 5.07 -11.15 27.47
N LEU A 390 4.81 -11.81 26.33
CA LEU A 390 5.34 -11.38 25.03
C LEU A 390 4.79 -10.02 24.61
N ALA A 391 3.47 -9.81 24.76
CA ALA A 391 2.82 -8.56 24.40
C ALA A 391 3.23 -7.40 25.33
N THR A 392 3.21 -7.63 26.64
CA THR A 392 3.58 -6.61 27.64
C THR A 392 5.07 -6.27 27.59
N GLY A 393 5.94 -7.27 27.44
CA GLY A 393 7.38 -7.06 27.26
C GLY A 393 7.71 -6.35 25.95
N PHE A 394 7.02 -6.68 24.85
CA PHE A 394 7.15 -5.95 23.58
C PHE A 394 6.81 -4.48 23.76
N MET A 395 5.67 -4.16 24.39
CA MET A 395 5.27 -2.77 24.65
C MET A 395 6.31 -2.01 25.48
N ALA A 396 6.80 -2.62 26.56
CA ALA A 396 7.82 -2.01 27.41
C ALA A 396 9.15 -1.79 26.65
N ARG A 397 9.56 -2.73 25.79
CA ARG A 397 10.78 -2.62 24.98
C ARG A 397 10.64 -1.57 23.89
N MET A 398 9.49 -1.52 23.22
CA MET A 398 9.28 -0.67 22.05
C MET A 398 8.89 0.76 22.38
N ALA A 399 8.30 1.05 23.54
CA ALA A 399 7.96 2.42 23.95
C ALA A 399 9.15 3.42 23.80
N PRO A 400 10.32 3.20 24.42
CA PRO A 400 11.45 4.14 24.28
C PRO A 400 12.06 4.16 22.86
N VAL A 401 12.02 3.03 22.14
CA VAL A 401 12.51 2.92 20.75
C VAL A 401 11.63 3.79 19.83
N THR A 402 10.31 3.66 19.96
CA THR A 402 9.35 4.44 19.15
C THR A 402 9.35 5.92 19.50
N ASP A 403 9.54 6.30 20.76
CA ASP A 403 9.72 7.70 21.16
C ASP A 403 11.00 8.30 20.55
N THR A 404 12.08 7.52 20.49
CA THR A 404 13.33 7.92 19.84
C THR A 404 13.12 8.14 18.34
N VAL A 405 12.38 7.24 17.67
CA VAL A 405 12.01 7.40 16.26
C VAL A 405 11.14 8.64 16.04
N TYR A 406 10.15 8.89 16.90
CA TYR A 406 9.27 10.06 16.78
C TYR A 406 10.05 11.37 16.87
N ARG A 407 10.95 11.47 17.87
CA ARG A 407 11.83 12.63 18.06
C ARG A 407 12.78 12.81 16.89
N TYR A 408 13.39 11.73 16.40
CA TYR A 408 14.24 11.74 15.21
C TYR A 408 13.51 12.33 13.99
N LEU A 409 12.29 11.86 13.71
CA LEU A 409 11.51 12.36 12.57
C LEU A 409 11.09 13.83 12.75
N THR A 410 10.89 14.28 13.98
CA THR A 410 10.60 15.69 14.28
C THR A 410 11.82 16.56 13.99
N ASP A 411 13.00 16.16 14.48
CA ASP A 411 14.26 16.85 14.21
C ASP A 411 14.60 16.82 12.71
N LEU A 412 14.35 15.69 12.04
CA LEU A 412 14.58 15.51 10.61
C LEU A 412 13.78 16.48 9.76
N ARG A 413 12.51 16.73 10.11
CA ARG A 413 11.69 17.71 9.37
C ARG A 413 12.34 19.09 9.37
N GLY A 414 12.79 19.55 10.55
CA GLY A 414 13.46 20.84 10.70
C GLY A 414 14.77 20.88 9.91
N ALA A 415 15.59 19.83 10.04
CA ALA A 415 16.88 19.74 9.36
C ALA A 415 16.75 19.66 7.83
N ALA A 416 15.80 18.88 7.31
CA ALA A 416 15.54 18.76 5.88
C ALA A 416 14.96 20.05 5.28
N THR A 417 14.16 20.79 6.06
CA THR A 417 13.67 22.12 5.66
C THR A 417 14.83 23.09 5.53
N ALA A 418 15.69 23.19 6.55
CA ALA A 418 16.87 24.05 6.51
C ALA A 418 17.82 23.68 5.36
N ALA A 419 18.02 22.38 5.10
CA ALA A 419 18.85 21.92 3.98
C ALA A 419 18.23 22.24 2.62
N ALA A 420 16.90 22.15 2.48
CA ALA A 420 16.21 22.59 1.26
C ALA A 420 16.40 24.09 0.99
N ASP A 421 16.53 24.89 2.04
CA ASP A 421 16.85 26.33 2.00
C ASP A 421 18.36 26.63 1.88
N GLY A 422 19.20 25.60 1.75
CA GLY A 422 20.65 25.71 1.55
C GLY A 422 21.51 25.67 2.81
N ASN A 423 20.92 25.50 3.99
CA ASN A 423 21.64 25.34 5.26
C ASN A 423 21.75 23.86 5.66
N GLU A 424 22.90 23.26 5.34
CA GLU A 424 23.20 21.84 5.63
C GLU A 424 23.63 21.58 7.08
N VAL A 425 23.87 22.61 7.90
CA VAL A 425 24.40 22.45 9.27
C VAL A 425 23.45 21.63 10.17
N PRO A 426 22.14 21.92 10.24
CA PRO A 426 21.23 21.12 11.06
C PRO A 426 21.16 19.65 10.63
N LEU A 427 21.30 19.38 9.32
CA LEU A 427 21.32 18.01 8.81
C LEU A 427 22.63 17.29 9.18
N GLN A 428 23.76 18.00 9.17
CA GLN A 428 25.04 17.50 9.69
C GLN A 428 24.96 17.11 11.17
N GLU A 429 24.42 18.01 12.00
CA GLU A 429 24.25 17.78 13.45
C GLU A 429 23.33 16.60 13.74
N LEU A 430 22.21 16.51 13.02
CA LEU A 430 21.27 15.39 13.11
C LEU A 430 21.96 14.06 12.81
N ARG A 431 22.79 13.99 11.76
CA ARG A 431 23.53 12.77 11.40
C ARG A 431 24.47 12.33 12.52
N THR A 432 25.28 13.23 13.04
CA THR A 432 26.23 12.91 14.11
C THR A 432 25.50 12.36 15.32
N ARG A 433 24.47 13.09 15.78
CA ARG A 433 23.69 12.71 16.96
C ARG A 433 22.99 11.37 16.80
N TYR A 434 22.26 11.17 15.70
CA TYR A 434 21.44 9.98 15.54
C TYR A 434 22.20 8.78 14.99
N SER A 435 23.37 8.95 14.38
CA SER A 435 24.26 7.83 14.08
C SER A 435 24.75 7.14 15.36
N GLU A 436 25.07 7.91 16.39
CA GLU A 436 25.46 7.36 17.69
C GLU A 436 24.27 6.67 18.37
N ILE A 437 23.12 7.35 18.48
CA ILE A 437 21.91 6.77 19.08
C ILE A 437 21.48 5.49 18.34
N PHE A 438 21.50 5.50 17.00
CA PHE A 438 21.03 4.35 16.23
C PHE A 438 22.02 3.19 16.22
N SER A 439 23.28 3.41 16.62
CA SER A 439 24.27 2.32 16.74
C SER A 439 23.91 1.31 17.83
N GLU A 440 23.03 1.65 18.78
CA GLU A 440 22.49 0.70 19.76
C GLU A 440 21.94 -0.56 19.08
N TRP A 441 21.23 -0.36 17.97
CA TRP A 441 20.54 -1.44 17.26
C TRP A 441 21.12 -1.74 15.88
N LEU A 442 21.71 -0.74 15.23
CA LEU A 442 22.30 -0.91 13.90
C LEU A 442 23.81 -1.20 13.96
N GLY A 443 24.46 -1.07 15.12
CA GLY A 443 25.90 -1.18 15.26
C GLY A 443 26.65 -0.25 14.30
N GLU A 444 27.73 -0.75 13.70
CA GLU A 444 28.54 -0.01 12.73
C GLU A 444 27.77 0.37 11.44
N ARG A 445 26.67 -0.32 11.14
CA ARG A 445 25.86 -0.04 9.94
C ARG A 445 25.20 1.34 10.02
N ALA A 446 24.91 1.87 11.22
CA ALA A 446 24.31 3.20 11.37
C ALA A 446 25.14 4.27 10.65
N ALA A 447 26.44 4.36 10.94
CA ALA A 447 27.33 5.35 10.33
C ALA A 447 27.40 5.21 8.80
N SER A 448 27.46 3.97 8.29
CA SER A 448 27.43 3.69 6.86
C SER A 448 26.13 4.15 6.20
N MET A 449 24.98 3.91 6.83
CA MET A 449 23.68 4.30 6.28
C MET A 449 23.50 5.82 6.24
N PHE A 450 23.85 6.51 7.34
CA PHE A 450 23.82 7.98 7.38
C PHE A 450 24.80 8.60 6.38
N SER A 451 25.95 7.97 6.13
CA SER A 451 26.91 8.40 5.10
C SER A 451 26.41 8.16 3.68
N ALA A 452 25.69 7.05 3.44
CA ALA A 452 25.10 6.74 2.14
C ALA A 452 23.96 7.70 1.78
N ALA A 453 23.17 8.12 2.76
CA ALA A 453 22.12 9.14 2.59
C ALA A 453 22.66 10.52 2.12
N ILE A 454 23.96 10.79 2.29
CA ILE A 454 24.64 11.98 1.73
C ILE A 454 24.83 11.85 0.23
N ARG A 455 25.17 10.63 -0.23
CA ARG A 455 25.54 10.35 -1.62
C ARG A 455 24.34 10.10 -2.50
N SER A 456 23.16 9.85 -1.93
CA SER A 456 21.91 9.87 -2.69
C SER A 456 21.63 11.31 -3.14
N LYS A 457 22.24 11.70 -4.27
CA LYS A 457 21.76 12.84 -5.06
C LYS A 457 20.26 12.66 -5.28
N PRO A 458 19.47 13.75 -5.30
CA PRO A 458 18.08 13.69 -5.72
C PRO A 458 18.01 13.09 -7.13
N SER A 459 17.53 11.85 -7.24
CA SER A 459 17.17 11.17 -8.48
C SER A 459 18.07 11.51 -9.69
N GLU A 460 19.31 11.02 -9.70
CA GLU A 460 19.84 10.54 -10.98
C GLU A 460 19.04 9.27 -11.29
N ALA A 461 17.91 9.44 -12.00
CA ALA A 461 16.98 8.38 -12.33
C ALA A 461 17.77 7.21 -12.91
N GLN A 462 17.73 6.03 -12.28
CA GLN A 462 18.44 4.87 -12.83
C GLN A 462 18.03 4.66 -14.29
N PRO A 463 18.96 4.29 -15.18
CA PRO A 463 18.61 4.06 -16.58
C PRO A 463 17.58 2.93 -16.67
N ARG A 464 16.46 3.19 -17.33
CA ARG A 464 15.42 2.18 -17.54
C ARG A 464 15.23 1.94 -19.01
N LEU A 465 15.28 0.68 -19.41
CA LEU A 465 14.82 0.27 -20.74
C LEU A 465 13.31 0.44 -20.80
N VAL A 466 12.84 1.35 -21.64
CA VAL A 466 11.42 1.71 -21.77
C VAL A 466 10.80 1.22 -23.07
N GLY A 467 11.61 0.69 -23.99
CA GLY A 467 11.14 0.06 -25.21
C GLY A 467 12.28 -0.39 -26.11
N SER A 468 11.92 -1.02 -27.22
CA SER A 468 12.83 -1.35 -28.32
C SER A 468 12.07 -1.19 -29.63
N GLU A 469 12.69 -0.58 -30.63
CA GLU A 469 12.05 -0.29 -31.92
C GLU A 469 13.09 -0.29 -33.05
N SER A 470 12.79 -0.97 -34.16
CA SER A 470 13.60 -0.95 -35.40
C SER A 470 15.12 -1.11 -35.20
N GLY A 471 15.53 -2.02 -34.30
CA GLY A 471 16.95 -2.30 -33.99
C GLY A 471 17.58 -1.38 -32.94
N TYR A 472 16.79 -0.53 -32.28
CA TYR A 472 17.21 0.33 -31.17
C TYR A 472 16.56 -0.09 -29.86
N ASN A 473 17.28 0.10 -28.75
CA ASN A 473 16.75 0.12 -27.40
C ASN A 473 16.48 1.56 -26.98
N ILE A 474 15.34 1.83 -26.36
CA ILE A 474 15.00 3.16 -25.84
C ILE A 474 15.21 3.14 -24.34
N VAL A 475 16.14 3.96 -23.85
CA VAL A 475 16.52 4.05 -22.44
C VAL A 475 16.10 5.42 -21.90
N ALA A 476 15.25 5.45 -20.88
CA ALA A 476 14.95 6.67 -20.14
C ALA A 476 15.98 6.85 -19.03
N TYR A 477 16.74 7.94 -19.10
CA TYR A 477 17.79 8.26 -18.13
C TYR A 477 17.92 9.78 -17.94
N ALA A 478 17.99 10.24 -16.69
CA ALA A 478 18.14 11.65 -16.35
C ALA A 478 17.16 12.62 -17.07
N GLY A 479 15.89 12.20 -17.24
CA GLY A 479 14.86 13.01 -17.90
C GLY A 479 14.96 13.09 -19.43
N THR A 480 15.84 12.28 -20.03
CA THR A 480 16.04 12.18 -21.48
C THR A 480 15.80 10.74 -21.93
N TYR A 481 15.29 10.57 -23.15
CA TYR A 481 15.13 9.29 -23.81
C TYR A 481 16.25 9.09 -24.81
N TYR A 482 17.05 8.04 -24.64
CA TYR A 482 18.16 7.69 -25.52
C TYR A 482 17.77 6.51 -26.38
N SER A 483 17.80 6.68 -27.70
CA SER A 483 17.65 5.60 -28.66
C SER A 483 19.02 5.04 -28.96
N VAL A 484 19.27 3.81 -28.54
CA VAL A 484 20.57 3.14 -28.53
C VAL A 484 20.55 2.01 -29.56
N PRO A 485 21.33 2.08 -30.65
CA PRO A 485 21.40 0.98 -31.60
C PRO A 485 21.85 -0.32 -30.91
N GLN A 486 21.11 -1.41 -31.10
CA GLN A 486 21.46 -2.71 -30.53
C GLN A 486 22.80 -3.24 -31.08
N SER A 487 23.20 -2.79 -32.27
CA SER A 487 24.49 -3.11 -32.90
C SER A 487 25.71 -2.59 -32.13
N LEU A 488 25.54 -1.64 -31.20
CA LEU A 488 26.63 -1.13 -30.36
C LEU A 488 27.06 -2.11 -29.25
N GLY A 489 26.33 -3.21 -29.07
CA GLY A 489 26.61 -4.18 -28.02
C GLY A 489 26.17 -3.71 -26.62
N PRO A 490 26.58 -4.41 -25.55
CA PRO A 490 26.15 -4.11 -24.19
C PRO A 490 26.73 -2.77 -23.71
N MET A 491 25.85 -1.89 -23.21
CA MET A 491 26.21 -0.60 -22.62
C MET A 491 25.54 -0.41 -21.26
N ASP A 492 26.29 0.15 -20.30
CA ASP A 492 25.81 0.48 -18.97
C ASP A 492 25.67 2.00 -18.80
N PHE A 493 24.43 2.49 -18.95
CA PHE A 493 24.09 3.91 -18.79
C PHE A 493 24.27 4.43 -17.36
N GLY A 494 24.41 3.56 -16.35
CA GLY A 494 24.66 3.96 -14.98
C GLY A 494 26.11 4.37 -14.71
N GLN A 495 27.03 4.07 -15.64
CA GLN A 495 28.46 4.37 -15.53
C GLN A 495 28.98 5.27 -16.65
N LEU A 496 28.14 5.64 -17.62
CA LEU A 496 28.50 6.43 -18.78
C LEU A 496 28.36 7.94 -18.51
N ASP A 497 29.36 8.71 -18.93
CA ASP A 497 29.22 10.16 -19.05
C ASP A 497 28.34 10.48 -20.27
N VAL A 498 27.14 10.98 -20.00
CA VAL A 498 26.12 11.33 -21.01
C VAL A 498 26.65 12.33 -22.06
N SER A 499 27.63 13.17 -21.70
CA SER A 499 28.23 14.13 -22.63
C SER A 499 29.18 13.47 -23.66
N SER A 500 29.49 12.20 -23.48
CA SER A 500 30.44 11.42 -24.29
C SER A 500 29.78 10.29 -25.11
N LEU A 501 28.45 10.30 -25.22
CA LEU A 501 27.73 9.25 -25.95
C LEU A 501 28.08 9.25 -27.45
N PRO A 502 28.23 8.06 -28.08
CA PRO A 502 28.41 7.95 -29.52
C PRO A 502 27.33 8.68 -30.31
N GLU A 503 27.69 9.32 -31.44
CA GLU A 503 26.74 10.08 -32.29
C GLU A 503 25.55 9.26 -32.80
N GLN A 504 25.68 7.93 -32.80
CA GLN A 504 24.65 6.98 -33.21
C GLN A 504 23.53 6.83 -32.16
N ILE A 505 23.73 7.34 -30.94
CA ILE A 505 22.73 7.37 -29.87
C ILE A 505 21.91 8.66 -29.98
N LEU A 506 20.61 8.51 -30.23
CA LEU A 506 19.73 9.65 -30.45
C LEU A 506 19.07 10.07 -29.14
N ALA A 507 19.36 11.29 -28.68
CA ALA A 507 18.71 11.86 -27.50
C ALA A 507 17.39 12.56 -27.86
N ALA A 508 16.35 12.32 -27.09
CA ALA A 508 15.01 12.86 -27.28
C ALA A 508 14.38 13.28 -25.94
N ARG A 509 13.46 14.24 -25.99
CA ARG A 509 12.79 14.80 -24.81
C ARG A 509 11.58 13.98 -24.35
N SER A 510 11.08 13.10 -25.21
CA SER A 510 9.95 12.22 -24.93
C SER A 510 10.13 10.87 -25.62
N HIS A 511 9.38 9.87 -25.18
CA HIS A 511 9.35 8.56 -25.82
C HIS A 511 8.90 8.64 -27.29
N ASP A 512 7.88 9.44 -27.58
CA ASP A 512 7.38 9.60 -28.96
C ASP A 512 8.40 10.33 -29.86
N ASP A 513 9.14 11.28 -29.31
CA ASP A 513 10.24 11.92 -30.03
C ASP A 513 11.38 10.94 -30.32
N ALA A 514 11.67 10.02 -29.40
CA ALA A 514 12.64 8.95 -29.61
C ALA A 514 12.22 8.02 -30.76
N LEU A 515 10.94 7.60 -30.77
CA LEU A 515 10.38 6.79 -31.86
C LEU A 515 10.45 7.52 -33.22
N ARG A 516 10.10 8.81 -33.25
CA ARG A 516 10.22 9.64 -34.46
C ARG A 516 11.67 9.78 -34.93
N ALA A 517 12.63 9.88 -34.00
CA ALA A 517 14.05 9.98 -34.32
C ALA A 517 14.56 8.67 -34.92
N ILE A 518 14.19 7.52 -34.36
CA ILE A 518 14.51 6.19 -34.90
C ILE A 518 13.94 6.03 -36.32
N ALA A 519 12.67 6.38 -36.53
CA ALA A 519 12.04 6.28 -37.85
C ALA A 519 12.76 7.11 -38.94
N ARG A 520 13.33 8.27 -38.57
CA ARG A 520 14.15 9.09 -39.49
C ARG A 520 15.51 8.48 -39.75
N ALA A 521 16.14 7.90 -38.74
CA ALA A 521 17.46 7.28 -38.85
C ALA A 521 17.46 6.00 -39.68
N VAL A 522 16.36 5.23 -39.66
CA VAL A 522 16.20 3.99 -40.44
C VAL A 522 15.78 4.26 -41.89
N ALA A 523 15.28 5.46 -42.19
CA ALA A 523 14.87 5.86 -43.54
C ALA A 523 16.02 6.46 -44.39
N GLN A 524 17.20 6.67 -43.80
CA GLN A 524 18.44 7.08 -44.45
C GLN A 524 19.31 5.84 -44.72
#